data_AF-A0A1I2UMC8-F1
#
_entry.id   AF-A0A1I2UMC8-F1
#
_cell.length_a   1.000
_cell.length_b   1.000
_cell.length_c   1.000
_cell.angle_alpha   90.00
_cell.angle_beta   90.00
_cell.angle_gamma   90.00
#
_symmetry.space_group_name_H-M   'P 1'
#
loop_
_entity.id
_entity.type
_entity.pdbx_description
1 polymer ?
#
loop_
_entity_poly.entity_id
_entity_poly.type
_entity_poly.pdbx_seq_one_letter_code
_entity_poly.pdbx_strand_id
1 'polypeptide(L)'
;MNKKYHKHFCLLLLVMLLTCCKPGDTTEKASSNSGYNISAIYFRGDGTSYIPIDCQSMQLAFEKYDYTDTILLDSMDISFLKEMPKSLLTSKKTEIIDNRVMLIDNDTSRIWVTLYDEVINESGYIIKVSPENIYRLKSLIGYYNYWDMEALKMENLIEKFGIPKSYKYNKNYSMKKRLIPYCKVLLTTE
;
A
#
# COMPACT_ATOMS: atom_id res chain seq x y z
N MET A 1 24.78 15.33 67.79
CA MET A 1 24.08 15.47 66.48
C MET A 1 22.61 15.76 66.72
N ASN A 2 22.12 16.90 66.22
CA ASN A 2 20.87 17.53 66.62
C ASN A 2 19.62 16.85 66.03
N LYS A 3 18.78 16.26 66.88
CA LYS A 3 17.51 15.59 66.53
C LYS A 3 16.47 16.50 65.84
N LYS A 4 16.69 17.82 65.80
CA LYS A 4 15.79 18.78 65.12
C LYS A 4 15.86 18.73 63.58
N TYR A 5 16.99 18.33 63.00
CA TYR A 5 17.14 18.34 61.53
C TYR A 5 16.55 17.10 60.84
N HIS A 6 16.36 15.99 61.57
CA HIS A 6 15.76 14.77 61.02
C HIS A 6 14.29 14.93 60.66
N LYS A 7 13.51 15.67 61.48
CA LYS A 7 12.08 15.87 61.20
C LYS A 7 11.83 16.70 59.94
N HIS A 8 12.69 17.68 59.65
CA HIS A 8 12.57 18.49 58.44
C HIS A 8 13.08 17.77 57.20
N PHE A 9 14.11 16.92 57.34
CA PHE A 9 14.62 16.11 56.23
C PHE A 9 13.61 15.03 55.79
N CYS A 10 12.94 14.36 56.74
CA CYS A 10 11.89 13.39 56.41
C CYS A 10 10.65 14.06 55.78
N LEU A 11 10.30 15.28 56.18
CA LEU A 11 9.18 16.01 55.59
C LEU A 11 9.44 16.41 54.13
N LEU A 12 10.66 16.85 53.82
CA LEU A 12 11.08 17.18 52.44
C LEU A 12 11.13 15.96 51.53
N LEU A 13 11.54 14.79 52.06
CA LEU A 13 11.55 13.54 51.29
C LEU A 13 10.12 13.03 50.96
N LEU A 14 9.17 13.26 51.87
CA LEU A 14 7.77 12.87 51.68
C LEU A 14 7.07 13.75 50.62
N VAL A 15 7.38 15.05 50.59
CA VAL A 15 6.85 15.99 49.58
C VAL A 15 7.38 15.65 48.18
N MET A 16 8.67 15.28 48.06
CA MET A 16 9.27 14.83 46.80
C MET A 16 8.64 13.53 46.26
N LEU A 17 8.28 12.59 47.15
CA LEU A 17 7.63 11.33 46.75
C LEU A 17 6.16 11.54 46.31
N LEU A 18 5.46 12.49 46.90
CA LEU A 18 4.07 12.81 46.54
C LEU A 18 3.94 13.61 45.24
N THR A 19 4.98 14.34 44.82
CA THR A 19 5.00 15.05 43.52
C THR A 19 5.37 14.17 42.32
N CYS A 20 5.73 12.89 42.53
CA CYS A 20 6.05 11.96 41.45
C CYS A 20 4.85 11.11 40.97
N CYS A 21 3.69 11.23 41.61
CA CYS A 21 2.46 10.64 41.11
C CYS A 21 1.81 11.60 40.11
N LYS A 22 2.25 11.53 38.84
CA LYS A 22 1.34 11.92 37.76
C LYS A 22 0.09 11.04 37.90
N PRO A 23 -1.13 11.61 37.79
CA PRO A 23 -2.31 10.77 37.63
C PRO A 23 -2.00 9.84 36.47
N GLY A 24 -2.06 8.54 36.75
CA GLY A 24 -2.10 7.56 35.68
C GLY A 24 -3.34 7.90 34.90
N ASP A 25 -3.16 8.61 33.79
CA ASP A 25 -4.05 8.48 32.65
C ASP A 25 -4.06 6.99 32.36
N THR A 26 -5.03 6.32 32.98
CA THR A 26 -5.70 5.18 32.41
C THR A 26 -6.46 5.76 31.22
N THR A 27 -5.71 6.20 30.21
CA THR A 27 -6.00 5.72 28.89
C THR A 27 -6.03 4.21 29.06
N GLU A 28 -7.24 3.68 29.25
CA GLU A 28 -7.67 2.58 28.40
C GLU A 28 -6.84 2.72 27.12
N LYS A 29 -5.92 1.79 26.91
CA LYS A 29 -5.61 1.43 25.54
C LYS A 29 -6.99 1.05 25.00
N ALA A 30 -7.73 2.04 24.49
CA ALA A 30 -8.49 1.89 23.29
C ALA A 30 -7.54 1.07 22.44
N SER A 31 -7.87 -0.22 22.33
CA SER A 31 -7.30 -1.10 21.34
C SER A 31 -7.32 -0.25 20.09
N SER A 32 -6.16 0.29 19.73
CA SER A 32 -6.02 1.01 18.50
C SER A 32 -6.24 -0.10 17.49
N ASN A 33 -7.49 -0.24 17.05
CA ASN A 33 -7.80 -0.69 15.70
C ASN A 33 -7.14 0.36 14.78
N SER A 34 -5.80 0.39 14.78
CA SER A 34 -5.00 1.09 13.81
C SER A 34 -5.20 0.26 12.55
N GLY A 35 -6.26 0.60 11.81
CA GLY A 35 -6.58 0.00 10.54
C GLY A 35 -5.30 -0.09 9.72
N TYR A 36 -5.01 -1.30 9.25
CA TYR A 36 -3.80 -1.51 8.48
C TYR A 36 -4.01 -0.94 7.08
N ASN A 37 -3.10 -0.07 6.66
CA ASN A 37 -3.24 0.72 5.45
C ASN A 37 -2.16 0.33 4.43
N ILE A 38 -2.59 -0.18 3.29
CA ILE A 38 -1.73 -0.35 2.10
C ILE A 38 -2.15 0.69 1.08
N SER A 39 -1.19 1.24 0.36
CA SER A 39 -1.46 2.16 -0.73
C SER A 39 -1.15 1.50 -2.05
N ALA A 40 -1.97 1.72 -3.07
CA ALA A 40 -1.65 1.33 -4.43
C ALA A 40 -1.78 2.52 -5.37
N ILE A 41 -0.82 2.68 -6.29
CA ILE A 41 -0.98 3.54 -7.46
C ILE A 41 -0.87 2.70 -8.71
N TYR A 42 -1.70 2.96 -9.69
CA TYR A 42 -1.60 2.30 -10.98
C TYR A 42 -1.97 3.24 -12.11
N PHE A 43 -1.36 3.00 -13.26
CA PHE A 43 -1.64 3.71 -14.49
C PHE A 43 -2.47 2.81 -15.40
N ARG A 44 -3.49 3.39 -16.04
CA ARG A 44 -4.16 2.69 -17.14
C ARG A 44 -3.15 2.61 -18.29
N GLY A 45 -2.60 1.43 -18.52
CA GLY A 45 -1.87 1.15 -19.74
C GLY A 45 -2.85 0.96 -20.87
N ASP A 46 -3.36 2.02 -21.51
CA ASP A 46 -3.73 1.79 -22.89
C ASP A 46 -2.44 1.51 -23.68
N GLY A 47 -2.51 0.67 -24.70
CA GLY A 47 -1.37 0.42 -25.58
C GLY A 47 -0.87 1.67 -26.34
N THR A 48 -1.32 2.88 -25.99
CA THR A 48 -1.02 4.13 -26.69
C THR A 48 -0.09 5.06 -25.93
N SER A 49 0.08 4.90 -24.60
CA SER A 49 1.21 5.52 -23.90
C SER A 49 2.44 4.61 -23.98
N TYR A 50 3.15 4.68 -25.11
CA TYR A 50 4.45 4.01 -25.36
C TYR A 50 5.59 4.50 -24.46
N ILE A 51 5.30 5.31 -23.43
CA ILE A 51 6.31 5.85 -22.54
C ILE A 51 6.51 4.84 -21.41
N PRO A 52 7.67 4.17 -21.33
CA PRO A 52 7.97 3.28 -20.22
C PRO A 52 7.94 4.06 -18.90
N ILE A 53 7.29 3.49 -17.89
CA ILE A 53 7.23 4.10 -16.55
C ILE A 53 8.18 3.36 -15.63
N ASP A 54 9.33 3.97 -15.33
CA ASP A 54 10.27 3.43 -14.36
C ASP A 54 9.78 3.55 -12.91
N CYS A 55 10.47 2.89 -11.97
CA CYS A 55 10.08 2.90 -10.55
C CYS A 55 10.11 4.31 -9.96
N GLN A 56 11.07 5.14 -10.36
CA GLN A 56 11.24 6.50 -9.85
C GLN A 56 10.08 7.41 -10.30
N SER A 57 9.67 7.31 -11.55
CA SER A 57 8.56 8.07 -12.12
C SER A 57 7.24 7.71 -11.44
N MET A 58 7.02 6.43 -11.17
CA MET A 58 5.85 5.96 -10.43
C MET A 58 5.87 6.42 -8.96
N GLN A 59 7.03 6.43 -8.31
CA GLN A 59 7.21 6.97 -6.97
C GLN A 59 6.90 8.47 -6.90
N LEU A 60 7.43 9.26 -7.84
CA LEU A 60 7.15 10.69 -7.94
C LEU A 60 5.67 10.96 -8.16
N ALA A 61 4.99 10.15 -8.98
CA ALA A 61 3.54 10.23 -9.14
C ALA A 61 2.80 9.93 -7.83
N PHE A 62 3.22 8.89 -7.10
CA PHE A 62 2.64 8.54 -5.82
C PHE A 62 2.73 9.68 -4.80
N GLU A 63 3.88 10.34 -4.70
CA GLU A 63 4.10 11.45 -3.77
C GLU A 63 3.34 12.71 -4.18
N LYS A 64 3.21 12.95 -5.49
CA LYS A 64 2.58 14.16 -6.03
C LYS A 64 1.06 14.16 -5.91
N TYR A 65 0.43 12.99 -5.97
CA TYR A 65 -1.00 12.89 -6.18
C TYR A 65 -1.77 12.38 -4.94
N ASP A 66 -2.97 12.93 -4.75
CA ASP A 66 -3.90 12.52 -3.69
C ASP A 66 -4.56 11.17 -3.98
N TYR A 67 -5.11 10.56 -2.92
CA TYR A 67 -5.94 9.37 -3.07
C TYR A 67 -7.21 9.69 -3.85
N THR A 68 -7.49 8.85 -4.84
CA THR A 68 -8.67 8.91 -5.69
C THR A 68 -9.81 8.05 -5.14
N ASP A 69 -9.49 7.06 -4.31
CA ASP A 69 -10.47 6.16 -3.71
C ASP A 69 -9.95 5.49 -2.43
N THR A 70 -10.87 4.89 -1.66
CA THR A 70 -10.56 3.99 -0.54
C THR A 70 -11.32 2.68 -0.72
N ILE A 71 -10.59 1.57 -0.70
CA ILE A 71 -11.12 0.21 -0.86
C ILE A 71 -11.05 -0.48 0.49
N LEU A 72 -12.22 -0.90 0.98
CA LEU A 72 -12.34 -1.73 2.17
C LEU A 72 -12.05 -3.18 1.80
N LEU A 73 -11.12 -3.79 2.54
CA LEU A 73 -10.69 -5.17 2.35
C LEU A 73 -10.92 -5.98 3.63
N ASP A 74 -11.20 -7.27 3.45
CA ASP A 74 -11.22 -8.18 4.58
C ASP A 74 -9.79 -8.51 5.07
N SER A 75 -9.71 -9.18 6.22
CA SER A 75 -8.43 -9.54 6.83
C SER A 75 -7.61 -10.54 6.00
N MET A 76 -8.25 -11.35 5.15
CA MET A 76 -7.58 -12.32 4.28
C MET A 76 -6.90 -11.63 3.10
N ASP A 77 -7.57 -10.64 2.50
CA ASP A 77 -7.01 -9.85 1.40
C ASP A 77 -5.84 -8.98 1.88
N ILE A 78 -5.95 -8.37 3.06
CA ILE A 78 -4.83 -7.65 3.67
C ILE A 78 -3.65 -8.58 3.94
N SER A 79 -3.92 -9.78 4.49
CA SER A 79 -2.86 -10.77 4.75
C SER A 79 -2.19 -11.24 3.46
N PHE A 80 -2.96 -11.43 2.39
CA PHE A 80 -2.42 -11.75 1.07
C PHE A 80 -1.46 -10.66 0.56
N LEU A 81 -1.87 -9.39 0.64
CA LEU A 81 -1.07 -8.27 0.16
C LEU A 81 0.21 -8.06 0.99
N LYS A 82 0.19 -8.38 2.29
CA LYS A 82 1.37 -8.35 3.18
C LYS A 82 2.43 -9.36 2.83
N GLU A 83 2.01 -10.56 2.42
CA GLU A 83 2.93 -11.67 2.19
C GLU A 83 3.47 -11.67 0.76
N MET A 84 2.79 -11.03 -0.19
CA MET A 84 3.20 -10.96 -1.59
C MET A 84 4.63 -10.39 -1.79
N PRO A 85 5.04 -9.27 -1.14
CA PRO A 85 6.40 -8.74 -1.23
C PRO A 85 7.48 -9.65 -0.62
N LYS A 86 7.10 -10.58 0.26
CA LYS A 86 8.03 -11.50 0.95
C LYS A 86 8.29 -12.78 0.16
N SER A 87 7.65 -12.96 -0.98
CA SER A 87 7.82 -14.14 -1.84
C SER A 87 9.27 -14.30 -2.32
N LEU A 88 9.72 -15.56 -2.47
CA LEU A 88 11.12 -15.94 -2.69
C LEU A 88 11.76 -15.20 -3.88
N LEU A 89 12.88 -14.53 -3.60
CA LEU A 89 13.77 -13.89 -4.58
C LEU A 89 14.32 -14.93 -5.55
N THR A 90 14.25 -14.68 -6.86
CA THR A 90 15.20 -15.24 -7.84
C THR A 90 15.07 -14.60 -9.22
N SER A 91 16.18 -14.04 -9.72
CA SER A 91 17.02 -14.61 -10.80
C SER A 91 17.62 -13.56 -11.75
N LYS A 92 17.01 -12.38 -11.93
CA LYS A 92 17.54 -11.37 -12.87
C LYS A 92 17.17 -9.95 -12.45
N LYS A 93 18.14 -9.03 -12.53
CA LYS A 93 17.88 -7.58 -12.52
C LYS A 93 17.31 -7.22 -13.89
N THR A 94 16.14 -6.60 -13.94
CA THR A 94 15.54 -6.21 -15.22
C THR A 94 16.01 -4.81 -15.63
N GLU A 95 16.25 -4.63 -16.92
CA GLU A 95 16.54 -3.33 -17.54
C GLU A 95 15.28 -2.68 -18.13
N ILE A 96 14.23 -3.48 -18.37
CA ILE A 96 12.96 -3.01 -18.91
C ILE A 96 12.01 -2.79 -17.74
N ILE A 97 11.64 -1.54 -17.51
CA ILE A 97 10.75 -1.14 -16.43
C ILE A 97 9.62 -0.32 -17.04
N ASP A 98 8.56 -1.02 -17.48
CA ASP A 98 7.30 -0.38 -17.81
C ASP A 98 6.27 -0.75 -16.74
N ASN A 99 6.37 -0.09 -15.59
CA ASN A 99 5.53 -0.35 -14.43
C ASN A 99 4.12 0.18 -14.64
N ARG A 100 3.14 -0.65 -14.31
CA ARG A 100 1.71 -0.31 -14.38
C ARG A 100 1.04 -0.25 -13.02
N VAL A 101 1.60 -0.92 -12.02
CA VAL A 101 1.11 -0.88 -10.62
C VAL A 101 2.30 -0.70 -9.69
N MET A 102 2.13 0.07 -8.61
CA MET A 102 2.97 0.05 -7.43
C MET A 102 2.10 -0.15 -6.19
N LEU A 103 2.55 -1.04 -5.32
CA LEU A 103 1.95 -1.32 -4.02
C LEU A 103 2.93 -0.88 -2.93
N ILE A 104 2.44 -0.19 -1.91
CA ILE A 104 3.23 0.31 -0.78
C ILE A 104 2.56 -0.14 0.52
N ASP A 105 3.25 -1.00 1.25
CA ASP A 105 3.00 -1.20 2.67
C ASP A 105 3.73 -0.09 3.44
N ASN A 106 3.00 0.70 4.24
CA ASN A 106 3.51 1.91 4.90
C ASN A 106 4.81 1.70 5.71
N ASP A 107 5.12 0.46 6.12
CA ASP A 107 6.22 0.19 7.04
C ASP A 107 7.29 -0.81 6.56
N THR A 108 7.11 -1.57 5.47
CA THR A 108 8.04 -2.70 5.21
C THR A 108 8.42 -3.01 3.78
N SER A 109 7.63 -2.63 2.77
CA SER A 109 7.97 -3.02 1.39
C SER A 109 7.18 -2.30 0.32
N ARG A 110 7.82 -2.12 -0.83
CA ARG A 110 7.19 -1.73 -2.10
C ARG A 110 7.45 -2.78 -3.16
N ILE A 111 6.45 -2.98 -3.99
CA ILE A 111 6.56 -3.78 -5.21
C ILE A 111 5.97 -3.01 -6.38
N TRP A 112 6.48 -3.31 -7.57
CA TRP A 112 5.96 -2.83 -8.84
C TRP A 112 5.47 -4.02 -9.66
N VAL A 113 4.39 -3.84 -10.42
CA VAL A 113 3.95 -4.81 -11.44
C VAL A 113 4.13 -4.16 -12.80
N THR A 114 4.84 -4.84 -13.69
CA THR A 114 5.09 -4.37 -15.06
C THR A 114 3.89 -4.61 -15.98
N LEU A 115 3.94 -4.02 -17.18
CA LEU A 115 3.01 -4.32 -18.27
C LEU A 115 3.02 -5.81 -18.66
N TYR A 116 4.13 -6.50 -18.45
CA TYR A 116 4.31 -7.91 -18.79
C TYR A 116 3.93 -8.86 -17.64
N ASP A 117 3.22 -8.35 -16.62
CA ASP A 117 2.84 -9.12 -15.43
C ASP A 117 4.06 -9.71 -14.70
N GLU A 118 5.17 -8.96 -14.67
CA GLU A 118 6.31 -9.26 -13.81
C GLU A 118 6.22 -8.42 -12.55
N VAL A 119 6.67 -8.97 -11.42
CA VAL A 119 6.69 -8.23 -10.15
C VAL A 119 8.13 -7.90 -9.81
N ILE A 120 8.40 -6.63 -9.48
CA ILE A 120 9.73 -6.11 -9.16
C ILE A 120 9.73 -5.62 -7.72
N ASN A 121 10.80 -5.87 -6.97
CA ASN A 121 10.99 -5.33 -5.62
C ASN A 121 11.75 -3.99 -5.60
N GLU A 122 11.93 -3.39 -4.43
CA GLU A 122 12.63 -2.10 -4.26
C GLU A 122 14.06 -2.11 -4.77
N SER A 123 14.70 -3.26 -4.74
CA SER A 123 16.07 -3.45 -5.21
C SER A 123 16.16 -3.64 -6.73
N GLY A 124 15.03 -3.60 -7.47
CA GLY A 124 14.98 -3.75 -8.93
C GLY A 124 15.10 -5.20 -9.42
N TYR A 125 14.85 -6.18 -8.54
CA TYR A 125 14.86 -7.60 -8.90
C TYR A 125 13.46 -8.09 -9.18
N ILE A 126 13.34 -8.93 -10.21
CA ILE A 126 12.10 -9.68 -10.46
C ILE A 126 11.90 -10.68 -9.31
N ILE A 127 10.71 -10.65 -8.71
CA ILE A 127 10.23 -11.63 -7.75
C ILE A 127 9.25 -12.58 -8.44
N LYS A 128 9.39 -13.88 -8.16
CA LYS A 128 8.56 -14.89 -8.79
C LYS A 128 7.20 -14.95 -8.12
N VAL A 129 6.20 -14.37 -8.76
CA VAL A 129 4.80 -14.39 -8.32
C VAL A 129 3.97 -15.16 -9.34
N SER A 130 3.02 -15.97 -8.87
CA SER A 130 2.12 -16.68 -9.77
C SER A 130 1.23 -15.68 -10.53
N PRO A 131 0.88 -15.94 -11.81
CA PRO A 131 -0.07 -15.09 -12.54
C PRO A 131 -1.40 -14.91 -11.82
N GLU A 132 -1.85 -15.93 -11.08
CA GLU A 132 -3.06 -15.88 -10.26
C GLU A 132 -2.95 -14.84 -9.14
N ASN A 133 -1.80 -14.75 -8.47
CA ASN A 133 -1.58 -13.74 -7.42
C ASN A 133 -1.51 -12.32 -8.01
N ILE A 134 -0.93 -12.16 -9.21
CA ILE A 134 -0.90 -10.86 -9.90
C ILE A 134 -2.32 -10.45 -10.30
N TYR A 135 -3.10 -11.38 -10.85
CA TYR A 135 -4.51 -11.17 -11.16
C TYR A 135 -5.32 -10.81 -9.92
N ARG A 136 -5.13 -11.52 -8.80
CA ARG A 136 -5.77 -11.21 -7.52
C ARG A 136 -5.40 -9.80 -7.04
N LEU A 137 -4.12 -9.44 -7.04
CA LEU A 137 -3.66 -8.09 -6.69
C LEU A 137 -4.35 -7.02 -7.54
N LYS A 138 -4.28 -7.13 -8.87
CA LYS A 138 -4.91 -6.18 -9.81
C LYS A 138 -6.42 -6.07 -9.58
N SER A 139 -7.07 -7.19 -9.26
CA SER A 139 -8.51 -7.24 -8.95
C SER A 139 -8.84 -6.51 -7.64
N LEU A 140 -8.06 -6.74 -6.58
CA LEU A 140 -8.27 -6.13 -5.26
C LEU A 140 -8.12 -4.61 -5.28
N ILE A 141 -7.13 -4.10 -6.03
CA ILE A 141 -6.89 -2.65 -6.12
C ILE A 141 -7.83 -1.93 -7.10
N GLY A 142 -8.73 -2.68 -7.76
CA GLY A 142 -9.66 -2.12 -8.74
C GLY A 142 -9.01 -1.73 -10.08
N TYR A 143 -7.82 -2.26 -10.41
CA TYR A 143 -7.07 -1.93 -11.63
C TYR A 143 -7.92 -2.04 -12.89
N TYR A 144 -8.67 -3.14 -13.00
CA TYR A 144 -9.48 -3.46 -14.16
C TYR A 144 -10.70 -2.53 -14.32
N ASN A 145 -11.13 -1.82 -13.28
CA ASN A 145 -12.31 -0.94 -13.33
C ASN A 145 -12.15 0.24 -14.29
N TYR A 146 -10.92 0.54 -14.71
CA TYR A 146 -10.60 1.68 -15.56
C TYR A 146 -10.42 1.30 -17.03
N TRP A 147 -10.65 0.04 -17.35
CA TRP A 147 -10.55 -0.52 -18.68
C TRP A 147 -11.96 -0.78 -19.18
N ASP A 148 -12.26 -0.34 -20.40
CA ASP A 148 -13.50 -0.75 -21.05
C ASP A 148 -13.47 -2.25 -21.37
N MET A 149 -14.65 -2.79 -21.67
CA MET A 149 -14.82 -4.23 -21.90
C MET A 149 -13.99 -4.75 -23.08
N GLU A 150 -13.74 -3.92 -24.09
CA GLU A 150 -12.93 -4.32 -25.25
C GLU A 150 -11.45 -4.37 -24.88
N ALA A 151 -10.95 -3.37 -24.16
CA ALA A 151 -9.58 -3.34 -23.65
C ALA A 151 -9.30 -4.50 -22.68
N LEU A 152 -10.25 -4.81 -21.79
CA LEU A 152 -10.09 -5.94 -20.85
C LEU A 152 -9.87 -7.28 -21.55
N LYS A 153 -10.55 -7.51 -22.69
CA LYS A 153 -10.40 -8.77 -23.43
C LYS A 153 -9.02 -8.96 -24.05
N MET A 154 -8.21 -7.91 -24.12
CA MET A 154 -6.84 -7.97 -24.63
C MET A 154 -5.79 -8.26 -23.53
N GLU A 155 -6.19 -8.24 -22.25
CA GLU A 155 -5.27 -8.50 -21.13
C GLU A 155 -5.09 -10.01 -20.91
N ASN A 156 -3.85 -10.49 -20.93
CA ASN A 156 -3.51 -11.91 -20.76
C ASN A 156 -4.11 -12.53 -19.47
N LEU A 157 -4.11 -11.78 -18.37
CA LEU A 157 -4.67 -12.24 -17.10
C LEU A 157 -6.21 -12.34 -17.15
N ILE A 158 -6.88 -11.46 -17.90
CA ILE A 158 -8.33 -11.52 -18.09
C ILE A 158 -8.70 -12.68 -19.02
N GLU A 159 -7.95 -12.91 -20.09
CA GLU A 159 -8.14 -14.08 -20.95
C GLU A 159 -8.04 -15.38 -20.14
N LYS A 160 -7.08 -15.45 -19.21
CA LYS A 160 -6.81 -16.64 -18.41
C LYS A 160 -7.78 -16.85 -17.23
N PHE A 161 -8.10 -15.80 -16.49
CA PHE A 161 -8.85 -15.89 -15.22
C PHE A 161 -10.28 -15.33 -15.29
N GLY A 162 -10.65 -14.74 -16.42
CA GLY A 162 -11.92 -14.07 -16.61
C GLY A 162 -11.95 -12.65 -16.03
N ILE A 163 -13.10 -12.00 -16.15
CA ILE A 163 -13.34 -10.67 -15.59
C ILE A 163 -13.63 -10.83 -14.08
N PRO A 164 -12.97 -10.04 -13.21
CA PRO A 164 -13.22 -10.11 -11.78
C PRO A 164 -14.68 -9.81 -11.44
N LYS A 165 -15.25 -10.52 -10.47
CA LYS A 165 -16.64 -10.26 -10.02
C LYS A 165 -16.83 -8.85 -9.46
N SER A 166 -15.75 -8.26 -8.93
CA SER A 166 -15.73 -6.88 -8.43
C SER A 166 -15.67 -5.81 -9.52
N TYR A 167 -15.55 -6.21 -10.80
CA TYR A 167 -15.41 -5.28 -11.91
C TYR A 167 -16.62 -4.35 -12.03
N LYS A 168 -16.35 -3.04 -11.98
CA LYS A 168 -17.33 -1.97 -12.20
C LYS A 168 -16.68 -0.89 -13.06
N TYR A 169 -17.04 -0.86 -14.34
CA TYR A 169 -16.44 0.09 -15.29
C TYR A 169 -16.64 1.54 -14.84
N ASN A 170 -15.55 2.25 -14.60
CA ASN A 170 -15.54 3.67 -14.24
C ASN A 170 -15.47 4.54 -15.50
N LYS A 171 -16.65 4.86 -16.05
CA LYS A 171 -16.79 5.69 -17.26
C LYS A 171 -16.38 7.16 -17.06
N ASN A 172 -16.31 7.64 -15.82
CA ASN A 172 -16.03 9.04 -15.49
C ASN A 172 -14.53 9.40 -15.55
N TYR A 173 -13.65 8.40 -15.66
CA TYR A 173 -12.24 8.63 -15.96
C TYR A 173 -12.06 8.96 -17.46
N SER A 174 -12.27 10.24 -17.79
CA SER A 174 -12.21 10.75 -19.16
C SER A 174 -10.76 10.92 -19.66
N MET A 175 -10.45 10.34 -20.83
CA MET A 175 -9.18 10.42 -21.56
C MET A 175 -8.70 11.85 -21.93
N LYS A 176 -9.45 12.90 -21.55
CA LYS A 176 -9.20 14.27 -22.03
C LYS A 176 -8.00 14.97 -21.38
N LYS A 177 -7.35 14.36 -20.38
CA LYS A 177 -6.07 14.85 -19.83
C LYS A 177 -4.93 13.90 -20.22
N ARG A 178 -4.20 14.27 -21.27
CA ARG A 178 -3.01 13.60 -21.84
C ARG A 178 -1.77 13.60 -20.92
N LEU A 179 -1.94 13.56 -19.61
CA LEU A 179 -0.83 13.45 -18.66
C LEU A 179 -1.18 12.35 -17.66
N ILE A 180 -1.15 11.12 -18.18
CA ILE A 180 -1.20 9.82 -17.51
C ILE A 180 -2.38 9.64 -16.53
N PRO A 181 -3.50 9.00 -16.95
CA PRO A 181 -4.57 8.64 -16.02
C PRO A 181 -4.02 7.62 -15.00
N TYR A 182 -3.79 8.11 -13.78
CA TYR A 182 -3.43 7.30 -12.63
C TYR A 182 -4.62 7.17 -11.70
N CYS A 183 -4.63 6.10 -10.91
CA CYS A 183 -5.51 5.94 -9.77
C CYS A 183 -4.63 5.63 -8.57
N LYS A 184 -4.84 6.33 -7.46
CA LYS A 184 -4.15 6.10 -6.19
C LYS A 184 -5.20 5.73 -5.16
N VAL A 185 -5.15 4.50 -4.67
CA VAL A 185 -6.17 3.96 -3.76
C VAL A 185 -5.56 3.65 -2.40
N LEU A 186 -6.32 3.93 -1.35
CA LEU A 186 -6.03 3.47 0.01
C LEU A 186 -6.76 2.15 0.22
N LEU A 187 -6.05 1.10 0.59
CA LEU A 187 -6.60 -0.20 0.96
C LEU A 187 -6.59 -0.29 2.49
N THR A 188 -7.75 -0.45 3.11
CA THR A 188 -7.87 -0.50 4.57
C THR A 188 -8.87 -1.58 5.00
N THR A 189 -8.83 -1.96 6.28
CA THR A 189 -9.75 -2.95 6.83
C THR A 189 -11.13 -2.34 7.10
N GLU A 190 -12.20 -3.13 6.89
CA GLU A 190 -13.54 -2.81 7.42
C GLU A 190 -13.57 -2.65 8.95
#